data_AF-A0A645HXI5-F1
#
_entry.id   AF-A0A645HXI5-F1
#
_cell.length_a   1.000
_cell.length_b   1.000
_cell.length_c   1.000
_cell.angle_alpha   90.00
_cell.angle_beta   90.00
_cell.angle_gamma   90.00
#
_symmetry.space_group_name_H-M   'P 1'
#
loop_
_entity.id
_entity.type
_entity.pdbx_description
1 polymer ?
#
loop_
_entity_poly.entity_id
_entity_poly.type
_entity_poly.pdbx_seq_one_letter_code
_entity_poly.pdbx_strand_id
1 'polypeptide(L)'
;MSERIFDEMTLSESITRCGELQITLEDTVRLIADKTDHSPAQLLSALQDPGSDEYKWYHNGVAEGNLKLNIDLESNIGEVKAKDAYKNLSGERRRQAINKKLDELFGI
;
A
#
# COMPACT_ATOMS: atom_id res chain seq x y z
N MET A 1 19.51 1.99 -4.81
CA MET A 1 19.65 1.61 -3.38
C MET A 1 18.25 1.46 -2.79
N SER A 2 17.50 0.39 -3.12
CA SER A 2 16.14 0.18 -2.56
C SER A 2 15.92 -1.18 -1.90
N GLU A 3 16.92 -2.06 -1.88
CA GLU A 3 16.76 -3.43 -1.35
C GLU A 3 16.85 -3.54 0.19
N ARG A 4 17.12 -2.45 0.93
CA ARG A 4 17.41 -2.52 2.37
C ARG A 4 16.27 -2.12 3.31
N ILE A 5 15.19 -1.52 2.82
CA ILE A 5 14.13 -1.02 3.72
C ILE A 5 13.35 -2.18 4.34
N PHE A 6 13.14 -3.25 3.56
CA PHE A 6 12.43 -4.41 4.08
C PHE A 6 13.33 -5.28 4.95
N ASP A 7 14.65 -5.37 4.70
CA ASP A 7 15.56 -6.33 5.35
C ASP A 7 15.47 -6.34 6.89
N GLU A 8 15.39 -5.16 7.52
CA GLU A 8 15.26 -5.03 8.99
C GLU A 8 13.82 -5.19 9.52
N MET A 9 12.80 -5.18 8.66
CA MET A 9 11.40 -5.31 9.04
C MET A 9 10.99 -6.79 9.17
N THR A 10 10.14 -7.08 10.15
CA THR A 10 9.53 -8.41 10.26
C THR A 10 8.62 -8.70 9.06
N LEU A 11 8.31 -9.99 8.83
CA LEU A 11 7.44 -10.39 7.72
C LEU A 11 6.06 -9.69 7.78
N SER A 12 5.48 -9.60 8.97
CA SER A 12 4.20 -8.95 9.22
C SER A 12 4.24 -7.45 8.93
N GLU A 13 5.29 -6.76 9.36
CA GLU A 13 5.50 -5.34 9.06
C GLU A 13 5.70 -5.10 7.56
N SER A 14 6.46 -5.97 6.89
CA SER A 14 6.69 -5.89 5.43
C SER A 14 5.38 -6.04 4.66
N ILE A 15 4.55 -7.03 5.02
CA ILE A 15 3.23 -7.26 4.42
C ILE A 15 2.29 -6.09 4.69
N THR A 16 2.24 -5.60 5.93
CA THR A 16 1.42 -4.44 6.31
C THR A 16 1.82 -3.21 5.49
N ARG A 17 3.12 -2.97 5.33
CA ARG A 17 3.65 -1.85 4.56
C ARG A 17 3.30 -1.95 3.07
N CYS A 18 3.33 -3.15 2.51
CA CYS A 18 2.88 -3.40 1.13
C CYS A 18 1.39 -3.05 0.97
N GLY A 19 0.56 -3.41 1.95
CA GLY A 19 -0.85 -3.04 2.01
C GLY A 19 -1.06 -1.52 2.10
N GLU A 20 -0.33 -0.82 2.98
CA GLU A 20 -0.40 0.65 3.10
C GLU A 20 -0.09 1.37 1.79
N LEU A 21 0.87 0.84 1.03
CA LEU A 21 1.30 1.37 -0.27
C LEU A 21 0.40 0.90 -1.42
N GLN A 22 -0.59 0.04 -1.15
CA GLN A 22 -1.48 -0.57 -2.15
C GLN A 22 -0.72 -1.31 -3.26
N ILE A 23 0.40 -1.94 -2.93
CA ILE A 23 1.16 -2.79 -3.84
C ILE A 23 0.34 -4.04 -4.13
N THR A 24 0.36 -4.54 -5.37
CA THR A 24 -0.40 -5.75 -5.74
C THR A 24 0.02 -6.96 -4.89
N LEU A 25 -0.87 -7.93 -4.72
CA LEU A 25 -0.53 -9.15 -3.99
C LEU A 25 0.65 -9.90 -4.64
N GLU A 26 0.74 -9.91 -5.97
CA GLU A 26 1.82 -10.57 -6.71
C GLU A 26 3.18 -9.90 -6.47
N ASP A 27 3.23 -8.56 -6.48
CA ASP A 27 4.46 -7.83 -6.15
C ASP A 27 4.78 -7.91 -4.66
N THR A 28 3.78 -7.91 -3.79
CA THR A 28 3.95 -8.13 -2.35
C THR A 28 4.64 -9.46 -2.10
N VAL A 29 4.18 -10.54 -2.73
CA VAL A 29 4.80 -11.88 -2.66
C VAL A 29 6.26 -11.82 -3.12
N ARG A 30 6.57 -11.14 -4.22
CA ARG A 30 7.95 -11.01 -4.71
C ARG A 30 8.85 -10.27 -3.73
N LEU A 31 8.34 -9.21 -3.09
CA LEU A 31 9.09 -8.39 -2.15
C LEU A 31 9.38 -9.11 -0.82
N ILE A 32 8.50 -10.03 -0.41
CA ILE A 32 8.62 -10.77 0.86
C ILE A 32 9.08 -12.21 0.69
N ALA A 33 9.21 -12.71 -0.54
CA ALA A 33 9.62 -14.09 -0.82
C ALA A 33 10.98 -14.44 -0.19
N ASP A 34 11.89 -13.49 -0.07
CA ASP A 34 13.20 -13.69 0.55
C ASP A 34 13.14 -13.74 2.10
N LYS A 35 12.01 -13.34 2.68
CA LYS A 35 11.78 -13.27 4.14
C LYS A 35 11.07 -14.48 4.73
N THR A 36 10.71 -15.46 3.90
CA THR A 36 10.01 -16.65 4.34
C THR A 36 10.43 -17.85 3.51
N ASP A 37 10.48 -19.02 4.14
CA ASP A 37 10.68 -20.29 3.45
C ASP A 37 9.44 -20.75 2.65
N HIS A 38 8.32 -20.03 2.75
CA HIS A 38 7.13 -20.34 1.98
C HIS A 38 7.35 -20.08 0.48
N SER A 39 6.87 -21.02 -0.32
CA SER A 39 6.87 -20.84 -1.77
C SER A 39 5.94 -19.68 -2.18
N PRO A 40 6.25 -18.94 -3.25
CA PRO A 40 5.44 -17.79 -3.69
C PRO A 40 3.94 -18.10 -3.86
N ALA A 41 3.63 -19.32 -4.30
CA ALA A 41 2.25 -19.79 -4.43
C ALA A 41 1.54 -19.94 -3.06
N GLN A 42 2.23 -20.46 -2.05
CA GLN A 42 1.69 -20.59 -0.69
C GLN A 42 1.46 -19.22 -0.06
N LEU A 43 2.41 -18.30 -0.21
CA LEU A 43 2.28 -16.91 0.23
C LEU A 43 1.09 -16.21 -0.43
N LEU A 44 0.93 -16.37 -1.74
CA LEU A 44 -0.19 -15.80 -2.47
C LEU A 44 -1.53 -16.37 -1.97
N SER A 45 -1.60 -17.68 -1.77
CA SER A 45 -2.79 -18.32 -1.19
C SER A 45 -3.08 -17.82 0.23
N ALA A 46 -2.05 -17.65 1.07
CA ALA A 46 -2.20 -17.08 2.40
C ALA A 46 -2.74 -15.64 2.33
N LEU A 47 -2.14 -14.78 1.52
CA LEU A 47 -2.58 -13.39 1.32
C LEU A 47 -4.00 -13.25 0.75
N GLN A 48 -4.56 -14.31 0.15
CA GLN A 48 -5.93 -14.36 -0.36
C GLN A 48 -6.92 -15.03 0.61
N ASP A 49 -6.43 -15.73 1.63
CA ASP A 49 -7.25 -16.45 2.59
C ASP A 49 -7.62 -15.56 3.78
N PRO A 50 -8.91 -15.25 4.02
CA PRO A 50 -9.32 -14.36 5.11
C PRO A 50 -9.02 -14.89 6.53
N GLY A 51 -8.74 -16.19 6.66
CA GLY A 51 -8.38 -16.83 7.92
C GLY A 51 -6.90 -16.67 8.28
N SER A 52 -6.04 -16.46 7.29
CA SER A 52 -4.60 -16.32 7.45
C SER A 52 -4.23 -15.01 8.16
N ASP A 53 -3.03 -14.98 8.73
CA ASP A 53 -2.51 -13.76 9.36
C ASP A 53 -1.92 -12.82 8.31
N GLU A 54 -1.37 -13.34 7.22
CA GLU A 54 -0.86 -12.57 6.08
C GLU A 54 -1.94 -11.72 5.43
N TYR A 55 -3.13 -12.29 5.22
CA TYR A 55 -4.29 -11.56 4.72
C TYR A 55 -4.66 -10.41 5.67
N LYS A 56 -4.73 -10.67 6.98
CA LYS A 56 -5.09 -9.66 7.98
C LYS A 56 -4.07 -8.52 8.00
N TRP A 57 -2.78 -8.83 7.97
CA TRP A 57 -1.72 -7.82 7.93
C TRP A 57 -1.82 -6.95 6.67
N TYR A 58 -1.98 -7.57 5.51
CA TYR A 58 -2.10 -6.85 4.24
C TYR A 58 -3.35 -5.95 4.23
N HIS A 59 -4.51 -6.50 4.59
CA HIS A 59 -5.76 -5.73 4.61
C HIS A 59 -5.78 -4.65 5.69
N ASN A 60 -5.15 -4.87 6.83
CA ASN A 60 -4.96 -3.84 7.85
C ASN A 60 -4.11 -2.69 7.29
N GLY A 61 -2.99 -3.01 6.63
CA GLY A 61 -2.17 -2.02 5.92
C GLY A 61 -2.97 -1.22 4.89
N VAL A 62 -3.79 -1.89 4.07
CA VAL A 62 -4.68 -1.22 3.10
C VAL A 62 -5.65 -0.25 3.80
N ALA A 63 -6.23 -0.65 4.93
CA ALA A 63 -7.12 0.20 5.71
C ALA A 63 -6.38 1.42 6.28
N GLU A 64 -5.18 1.24 6.83
CA GLU A 64 -4.33 2.33 7.36
C GLU A 64 -3.89 3.29 6.25
N GLY A 65 -3.45 2.77 5.10
CA GLY A 65 -3.08 3.57 3.94
C GLY A 65 -4.25 4.42 3.42
N ASN A 66 -5.45 3.83 3.34
CA ASN A 66 -6.67 4.55 2.97
C ASN A 66 -7.07 5.61 3.99
N LEU A 67 -6.98 5.30 5.30
CA LEU A 67 -7.26 6.24 6.37
C LEU A 67 -6.31 7.45 6.29
N LYS A 68 -5.01 7.20 6.11
CA LYS A 68 -3.99 8.25 5.96
C LYS A 68 -4.25 9.13 4.72
N LEU A 69 -4.63 8.52 3.60
CA LEU A 69 -5.06 9.24 2.40
C LEU A 69 -6.29 10.11 2.65
N ASN A 70 -7.30 9.61 3.38
CA ASN A 70 -8.49 10.38 3.71
C ASN A 70 -8.17 11.56 4.64
N ILE A 71 -7.34 11.36 5.68
CA ILE A 71 -6.91 12.43 6.59
C ILE A 71 -6.10 13.50 5.84
N ASP A 72 -5.22 13.12 4.93
CA ASP A 72 -4.45 14.05 4.09
C ASP A 72 -5.36 14.85 3.16
N LEU A 73 -6.34 14.17 2.53
CA LEU A 73 -7.36 14.82 1.71
C LEU A 73 -8.20 15.81 2.53
N GLU A 74 -8.67 15.42 3.72
CA GLU A 74 -9.46 16.30 4.60
C GLU A 74 -8.65 17.48 5.14
N SER A 75 -7.37 17.27 5.48
CA SER A 75 -6.47 18.35 5.92
C SER A 75 -6.19 19.34 4.80
N ASN A 76 -6.04 18.89 3.55
CA ASN A 76 -5.91 19.76 2.37
C ASN A 76 -7.23 20.45 1.96
N ILE A 77 -8.38 19.97 2.43
CA ILE A 77 -9.71 20.60 2.19
C ILE A 77 -9.95 21.79 3.12
N GLY A 78 -9.16 21.96 4.18
CA GLY A 78 -9.24 23.09 5.11
C GLY A 78 -9.08 24.48 4.45
N GLU A 79 -8.57 24.56 3.21
CA GLU A 79 -8.26 25.85 2.57
C GLU A 79 -9.01 26.23 1.29
N VAL A 80 -9.94 25.43 0.73
CA VAL A 80 -10.63 25.89 -0.50
C VAL A 80 -12.11 25.53 -0.56
N LYS A 81 -12.93 26.58 -0.50
CA LYS A 81 -14.34 26.67 -0.93
C LYS A 81 -14.53 26.08 -2.33
N ALA A 82 -14.67 24.77 -2.48
CA ALA A 82 -15.00 24.15 -3.76
C ALA A 82 -15.57 22.73 -3.59
N LYS A 83 -16.70 22.61 -2.88
CA LYS A 83 -17.40 21.32 -2.72
C LYS A 83 -17.98 20.75 -4.02
N ASP A 84 -18.22 21.58 -5.05
CA ASP A 84 -18.92 21.15 -6.27
C ASP A 84 -18.00 20.71 -7.42
N ALA A 85 -16.72 21.11 -7.45
CA ALA A 85 -15.77 20.67 -8.49
C ALA A 85 -15.13 19.28 -8.19
N TYR A 86 -15.33 18.76 -6.98
CA TYR A 86 -14.48 17.71 -6.40
C TYR A 86 -14.79 16.28 -6.86
N LYS A 87 -15.99 16.00 -7.39
CA LYS A 87 -16.32 14.66 -7.90
C LYS A 87 -15.51 14.27 -9.14
N ASN A 88 -15.12 15.23 -9.96
CA ASN A 88 -14.37 14.97 -11.19
C ASN A 88 -12.85 15.10 -11.01
N LEU A 89 -12.37 15.91 -10.05
CA LEU A 89 -10.93 16.08 -9.79
C LEU A 89 -10.30 14.92 -9.01
N SER A 90 -11.09 14.21 -8.20
CA SER A 90 -10.61 13.20 -7.25
C SER A 90 -9.97 11.98 -7.93
N GLY A 91 -10.44 11.60 -9.12
CA GLY A 91 -9.87 10.46 -9.87
C GLY A 91 -8.50 10.73 -10.49
N GLU A 92 -8.29 11.95 -10.99
CA GLU A 92 -7.07 12.32 -11.71
C GLU A 92 -5.94 12.71 -10.74
N ARG A 93 -6.28 13.41 -9.65
CA ARG A 93 -5.33 13.68 -8.56
C ARG A 93 -4.92 12.43 -7.79
N ARG A 94 -5.83 11.46 -7.60
CA ARG A 94 -5.47 10.15 -7.03
C ARG A 94 -4.41 9.45 -7.87
N ARG A 95 -4.57 9.41 -9.20
CA ARG A 95 -3.55 8.81 -10.09
C ARG A 95 -2.23 9.56 -10.03
N GLN A 96 -2.24 10.89 -10.01
CA GLN A 96 -1.01 11.68 -9.91
C GLN A 96 -0.31 11.50 -8.56
N ALA A 97 -1.05 11.44 -7.44
CA ALA A 97 -0.46 11.22 -6.12
C ALA A 97 0.16 9.82 -6.00
N ILE A 98 -0.50 8.79 -6.55
CA ILE A 98 0.03 7.43 -6.60
C ILE A 98 1.27 7.38 -7.51
N ASN A 99 1.21 7.94 -8.71
CA ASN A 99 2.36 7.98 -9.63
C ASN A 99 3.54 8.74 -9.04
N LYS A 100 3.30 9.87 -8.36
CA LYS A 100 4.39 10.65 -7.75
C LYS A 100 5.02 9.92 -6.57
N LYS A 101 4.22 9.17 -5.79
CA LYS A 101 4.75 8.30 -4.72
C LYS A 101 5.51 7.09 -5.28
N LEU A 102 5.06 6.54 -6.39
CA LEU A 102 5.77 5.49 -7.12
C LEU A 102 7.09 6.01 -7.66
N ASP A 103 7.11 7.20 -8.26
CA ASP A 103 8.34 7.87 -8.73
C ASP A 103 9.31 8.17 -7.56
N GLU A 104 8.83 8.67 -6.43
CA GLU A 104 9.69 8.92 -5.25
C GLU A 104 10.23 7.64 -4.59
N LEU A 105 9.45 6.56 -4.55
CA LEU A 105 9.83 5.32 -3.89
C LEU A 105 10.61 4.36 -4.80
N PHE A 106 10.36 4.41 -6.12
CA PHE A 106 10.90 3.47 -7.11
C PHE A 106 11.73 4.12 -8.23
N GLY A 107 11.74 5.46 -8.36
CA GLY A 107 12.59 6.20 -9.30
C GLY A 107 12.20 6.03 -10.78
N ILE A 108 10.89 6.00 -11.09
CA ILE A 108 10.33 5.79 -12.43
C ILE A 108 9.25 6.82 -12.77
#